data_AF-A0A1Y5F4R3-F1
#
_entry.id   AF-A0A1Y5F4R3-F1
#
_cell.length_a   1.000
_cell.length_b   1.000
_cell.length_c   1.000
_cell.angle_alpha   90.00
_cell.angle_beta   90.00
_cell.angle_gamma   90.00
#
_symmetry.space_group_name_H-M   'P 1'
#
loop_
_entity.id
_entity.type
_entity.pdbx_description
1 polymer ?
#
loop_
_entity_poly.entity_id
_entity_poly.type
_entity_poly.pdbx_seq_one_letter_code
_entity_poly.pdbx_strand_id
1 'polypeptide(L)'
;MHKISILILFLFIFSTTKLGDQNSISGSRSIASFEQRSCKSSISKIILNYKSKSLVEKLSSSVIKPGVEKLSKFSLRSRLKFLNHLNAKRGKSKFLSEMYANTINQMITKGLLSEEDFSKELFKNNSGAYLLDFSYGEVRVTPKIWEGLPTQDETIDIILQRTTPGVSEALKLREVLENTELNPLELKEFEKHFVRYPKDKDEWKLLSEYLSFTGSMREKQQLKALGELPKLFYESDKGKHLNNFRSLRKNIDKYESKQVKKQLKKAKKNGMSDLEAKAFAKQEARRMTEVYSNLKYACRSTKHTEESKQSAKLTSKFFMGMGVSATAASYGYSNWDKDKTEFEWYGKLAHDLSWKIFFQFGFNAIMTDQSATFLKKNLAIHAFYTPADAIEASMYELEFGEKDSFIKEEFEKMIELRKSNDPKFVEEYNKAIAALNHKYFPERFRSLVKKMISGEIPTEKNEFDEILSLEEIATGELEDEVLRDKLMEAIALKLYQENAGQVQLGGQFLDRYVFVRSYDVLDVPKSLMVGLLIYKTICMGPANSVRNAMILSSVIYTLDQVISKFVYYKIRRKVINQ
;
A
#
# COMPACT_ATOMS: atom_id res chain seq x y z
N MET A 1 -20.74 -33.14 -4.78
CA MET A 1 -19.63 -32.17 -4.72
C MET A 1 -19.95 -30.75 -5.26
N HIS A 2 -21.00 -30.51 -6.07
CA HIS A 2 -21.35 -29.13 -6.50
C HIS A 2 -22.28 -28.31 -5.58
N LYS A 3 -22.90 -28.92 -4.55
CA LYS A 3 -23.90 -28.23 -3.70
C LYS A 3 -23.31 -27.47 -2.50
N ILE A 4 -22.09 -27.79 -2.06
CA ILE A 4 -21.47 -27.17 -0.87
C ILE A 4 -20.80 -25.82 -1.21
N SER A 5 -20.23 -25.68 -2.41
CA SER A 5 -19.65 -24.41 -2.87
C SER A 5 -20.69 -23.31 -3.13
N ILE A 6 -21.96 -23.69 -3.39
CA ILE A 6 -23.07 -22.75 -3.55
C ILE A 6 -23.62 -22.29 -2.18
N LEU A 7 -23.56 -23.14 -1.15
CA LEU A 7 -24.05 -22.83 0.20
C LEU A 7 -23.17 -21.79 0.92
N ILE A 8 -21.85 -21.85 0.71
CA ILE A 8 -20.89 -20.88 1.28
C ILE A 8 -20.98 -19.52 0.56
N LEU A 9 -21.29 -19.51 -0.74
CA LEU A 9 -21.59 -18.27 -1.48
C LEU A 9 -22.93 -17.65 -1.04
N PHE A 10 -23.93 -18.47 -0.69
CA PHE A 10 -25.25 -18.03 -0.24
C PHE A 10 -25.25 -17.42 1.17
N LEU A 11 -24.48 -17.99 2.10
CA LEU A 11 -24.35 -17.48 3.47
C LEU A 11 -23.65 -16.10 3.51
N PHE A 12 -22.76 -15.82 2.55
CA PHE A 12 -22.07 -14.53 2.47
C PHE A 12 -22.94 -13.40 1.89
N ILE A 13 -23.90 -13.72 1.01
CA ILE A 13 -24.80 -12.73 0.41
C ILE A 13 -25.85 -12.24 1.42
N PHE A 14 -26.28 -13.08 2.38
CA PHE A 14 -27.30 -12.71 3.36
C PHE A 14 -26.76 -11.98 4.60
N SER A 15 -25.48 -12.17 4.96
CA SER A 15 -24.90 -11.52 6.13
C SER A 15 -24.56 -10.03 5.92
N THR A 16 -24.64 -9.52 4.68
CA THR A 16 -24.36 -8.11 4.37
C THR A 16 -25.61 -7.22 4.28
N THR A 17 -26.81 -7.75 4.60
CA THR A 17 -28.09 -7.03 4.45
C THR A 17 -28.82 -6.65 5.75
N LYS A 18 -28.22 -6.83 6.93
CA LYS A 18 -28.77 -6.27 8.18
C LYS A 18 -27.66 -5.77 9.08
N LEU A 19 -27.54 -4.45 9.19
CA LEU A 19 -27.05 -3.77 10.39
C LEU A 19 -27.47 -2.30 10.28
N GLY A 20 -28.72 -2.07 10.68
CA GLY A 20 -29.28 -0.79 11.09
C GLY A 20 -30.01 -1.03 12.42
N ASP A 21 -29.73 -0.14 13.39
CA ASP A 21 -30.39 0.14 14.67
C ASP A 21 -30.49 -0.96 15.75
N GLN A 22 -29.87 -0.73 16.93
CA GLN A 22 -30.53 -0.21 18.14
C GLN A 22 -29.60 -0.16 19.39
N ASN A 23 -29.99 0.71 20.33
CA ASN A 23 -29.35 1.14 21.59
C ASN A 23 -29.52 0.18 22.79
N SER A 24 -28.61 0.34 23.78
CA SER A 24 -28.72 0.09 25.25
C SER A 24 -29.01 -1.34 25.73
N ILE A 25 -28.30 -1.90 26.74
CA ILE A 25 -28.50 -1.69 28.20
C ILE A 25 -27.28 -2.22 29.01
N SER A 26 -27.16 -1.68 30.21
CA SER A 26 -26.17 -1.74 31.31
C SER A 26 -26.01 -3.02 32.14
N GLY A 27 -24.88 -3.11 32.88
CA GLY A 27 -24.75 -3.70 34.25
C GLY A 27 -23.74 -4.85 34.40
N SER A 28 -22.52 -4.63 34.94
CA SER A 28 -22.04 -4.89 36.34
C SER A 28 -21.84 -6.39 36.66
N ARG A 29 -20.80 -6.96 37.32
CA ARG A 29 -19.71 -6.58 38.26
C ARG A 29 -18.74 -7.81 38.33
N SER A 30 -17.41 -7.68 38.21
CA SER A 30 -16.37 -7.59 39.29
C SER A 30 -15.80 -8.96 39.81
N ILE A 31 -14.51 -9.28 39.52
CA ILE A 31 -13.33 -9.48 40.45
C ILE A 31 -12.91 -10.99 40.40
N ALA A 32 -11.64 -11.47 40.39
CA ALA A 32 -10.28 -11.03 40.74
C ALA A 32 -9.26 -11.81 39.86
N SER A 33 -8.28 -11.19 39.19
CA SER A 33 -6.87 -10.89 39.61
C SER A 33 -5.93 -12.10 39.78
N PHE A 34 -5.05 -12.34 38.79
CA PHE A 34 -3.62 -12.54 39.03
C PHE A 34 -2.78 -12.16 37.78
N GLU A 35 -1.59 -11.64 38.03
CA GLU A 35 -0.78 -10.78 37.17
C GLU A 35 -0.04 -11.49 36.03
N GLN A 36 -0.03 -10.88 34.84
CA GLN A 36 1.14 -10.85 33.95
C GLN A 36 1.07 -9.61 33.04
N ARG A 37 1.80 -8.56 33.44
CA ARG A 37 2.05 -7.36 32.63
C ARG A 37 3.17 -7.66 31.64
N SER A 38 2.89 -7.66 30.34
CA SER A 38 3.75 -7.08 29.29
C SER A 38 3.09 -7.14 27.91
N CYS A 39 3.30 -6.10 27.09
CA CYS A 39 3.01 -5.93 25.66
C CYS A 39 1.58 -6.00 25.08
N LYS A 40 0.58 -6.67 25.68
CA LYS A 40 -0.75 -6.81 25.03
C LYS A 40 -1.64 -5.54 25.04
N SER A 41 -1.48 -4.63 26.00
CA SER A 41 -2.37 -3.45 26.13
C SER A 41 -2.01 -2.28 25.19
N SER A 42 -0.77 -2.22 24.69
CA SER A 42 -0.32 -1.14 23.80
C SER A 42 -0.82 -1.32 22.37
N ILE A 43 -0.88 -2.56 21.86
CA ILE A 43 -1.25 -2.84 20.46
C ILE A 43 -2.75 -2.67 20.23
N SER A 44 -3.60 -3.06 21.19
CA SER A 44 -5.06 -2.84 21.12
C SER A 44 -5.44 -1.35 21.12
N LYS A 45 -4.75 -0.52 21.92
CA LYS A 45 -4.93 0.94 21.93
C LYS A 45 -4.38 1.62 20.68
N ILE A 46 -3.32 1.06 20.07
CA ILE A 46 -2.80 1.52 18.78
C ILE A 46 -3.80 1.16 17.67
N ILE A 47 -4.42 -0.01 17.67
CA ILE A 47 -5.30 -0.45 16.57
C ILE A 47 -6.68 0.23 16.58
N LEU A 48 -7.22 0.62 17.75
CA LEU A 48 -8.59 1.16 17.86
C LEU A 48 -8.73 2.67 17.64
N ASN A 49 -7.63 3.44 17.49
CA ASN A 49 -7.69 4.89 17.28
C ASN A 49 -7.21 5.37 15.88
N TYR A 50 -7.06 4.45 14.92
CA TYR A 50 -6.47 4.74 13.61
C TYR A 50 -7.49 5.25 12.58
N LYS A 51 -7.83 6.55 12.67
CA LYS A 51 -8.34 7.30 11.50
C LYS A 51 -7.16 7.74 10.62
N SER A 52 -7.35 7.61 9.32
CA SER A 52 -6.38 7.82 8.24
C SER A 52 -5.73 9.21 8.25
N LYS A 53 -4.63 9.34 9.00
CA LYS A 53 -3.78 10.53 9.00
C LYS A 53 -2.56 10.34 8.09
N SER A 54 -2.18 11.36 7.33
CA SER A 54 -0.99 11.36 6.48
C SER A 54 0.28 11.05 7.30
N LEU A 55 1.36 10.56 6.68
CA LEU A 55 2.63 10.32 7.39
C LEU A 55 3.09 11.57 8.17
N VAL A 56 2.86 12.75 7.59
CA VAL A 56 3.14 14.06 8.20
C VAL A 56 2.27 14.30 9.43
N GLU A 57 0.97 14.00 9.39
CA GLU A 57 0.09 14.13 10.55
C GLU A 57 0.41 13.10 11.66
N LYS A 58 0.82 11.89 11.28
CA LYS A 58 1.27 10.87 12.24
C LYS A 58 2.51 11.34 12.98
N LEU A 59 3.55 11.76 12.25
CA LEU A 59 4.76 12.33 12.82
C LEU A 59 4.49 13.64 13.57
N SER A 60 3.54 14.44 13.11
CA SER A 60 3.08 15.62 13.82
C SER A 60 2.55 15.26 15.21
N SER A 61 1.74 14.20 15.30
CA SER A 61 1.18 13.75 16.58
C SER A 61 2.17 13.02 17.49
N SER A 62 3.09 12.21 16.94
CA SER A 62 4.00 11.36 17.72
C SER A 62 5.36 11.99 18.02
N VAL A 63 5.82 12.94 17.20
CA VAL A 63 7.15 13.55 17.30
C VAL A 63 7.06 15.05 17.48
N ILE A 64 6.31 15.76 16.63
CA ILE A 64 6.28 17.24 16.66
C ILE A 64 5.57 17.74 17.93
N LYS A 65 4.37 17.25 18.24
CA LYS A 65 3.61 17.70 19.42
C LYS A 65 4.36 17.49 20.74
N PRO A 66 4.89 16.28 21.05
CA PRO A 66 5.69 16.09 22.26
C PRO A 66 7.00 16.90 22.25
N GLY A 67 7.61 17.09 21.06
CA GLY A 67 8.78 17.94 20.90
C GLY A 67 8.51 19.39 21.26
N VAL A 68 7.41 19.96 20.73
CA VAL A 68 6.97 21.33 21.01
C VAL A 68 6.60 21.51 22.49
N GLU A 69 6.04 20.50 23.14
CA GLU A 69 5.80 20.52 24.60
C GLU A 69 7.07 20.57 25.42
N LYS A 70 8.12 19.87 24.98
CA LYS A 70 9.43 20.01 25.63
C LYS A 70 10.02 21.40 25.39
N LEU A 71 9.78 22.00 24.22
CA LEU A 71 10.26 23.34 23.86
C LEU A 71 9.61 24.46 24.66
N SER A 72 8.43 24.26 25.27
CA SER A 72 7.77 25.29 26.08
C SER A 72 8.56 25.66 27.35
N LYS A 73 9.45 24.77 27.81
CA LYS A 73 10.33 24.99 28.96
C LYS A 73 11.56 25.84 28.63
N PHE A 74 11.78 26.17 27.37
CA PHE A 74 12.97 26.88 26.91
C PHE A 74 12.67 28.35 26.58
N SER A 75 13.69 29.20 26.71
CA SER A 75 13.61 30.62 26.37
C SER A 75 13.25 30.85 24.89
N LEU A 76 12.72 32.04 24.57
CA LEU A 76 12.46 32.47 23.18
C LEU A 76 13.71 32.31 22.30
N ARG A 77 14.88 32.76 22.78
CA ARG A 77 16.16 32.63 22.07
C ARG A 77 16.52 31.19 21.76
N SER A 78 16.31 30.27 22.70
CA SER A 78 16.59 28.84 22.50
C SER A 78 15.63 28.22 21.49
N ARG A 79 14.35 28.61 21.52
CA ARG A 79 13.32 28.18 20.57
C ARG A 79 13.64 28.65 19.15
N LEU A 80 14.03 29.92 18.99
CA LEU A 80 14.45 30.48 17.69
C LEU A 80 15.73 29.81 17.16
N LYS A 81 16.72 29.53 18.03
CA LYS A 81 17.94 28.78 17.67
C LYS A 81 17.62 27.37 17.17
N PHE A 82 16.68 26.68 17.82
CA PHE A 82 16.20 25.37 17.38
C PHE A 82 15.54 25.44 16.00
N LEU A 83 14.67 26.42 15.76
CA LEU A 83 14.04 26.62 14.46
C LEU A 83 15.08 26.94 13.37
N ASN A 84 16.07 27.78 13.64
CA ASN A 84 17.19 28.03 12.73
C ASN A 84 17.94 26.76 12.35
N HIS A 85 18.18 25.87 13.32
CA HIS A 85 18.82 24.56 13.06
C HIS A 85 17.95 23.65 12.19
N LEU A 86 16.64 23.59 12.44
CA LEU A 86 15.72 22.84 11.60
C LEU A 86 15.63 23.43 10.18
N ASN A 87 15.60 24.75 10.05
CA ASN A 87 15.59 25.47 8.78
C ASN A 87 16.83 25.11 7.95
N ALA A 88 18.01 25.10 8.57
CA ALA A 88 19.26 24.69 7.91
C ALA A 88 19.22 23.24 7.40
N LYS A 89 18.48 22.35 8.07
CA LYS A 89 18.39 20.93 7.72
C LYS A 89 17.29 20.57 6.73
N ARG A 90 16.31 21.45 6.46
CA ARG A 90 15.19 21.11 5.56
C ARG A 90 15.61 20.97 4.10
N GLY A 91 16.60 21.75 3.66
CA GLY A 91 17.17 21.70 2.31
C GLY A 91 16.14 21.81 1.19
N LYS A 92 16.22 20.90 0.20
CA LYS A 92 15.28 20.81 -0.94
C LYS A 92 14.12 19.83 -0.70
N SER A 93 13.95 19.32 0.52
CA SER A 93 12.91 18.32 0.80
C SER A 93 11.58 18.99 1.11
N LYS A 94 10.54 18.65 0.33
CA LYS A 94 9.15 19.06 0.60
C LYS A 94 8.71 18.59 1.99
N PHE A 95 8.96 17.32 2.27
CA PHE A 95 8.57 16.68 3.53
C PHE A 95 9.21 17.36 4.75
N LEU A 96 10.52 17.64 4.71
CA LEU A 96 11.19 18.32 5.82
C LEU A 96 10.72 19.78 5.95
N SER A 97 10.40 20.43 4.83
CA SER A 97 9.81 21.77 4.86
C SER A 97 8.41 21.75 5.48
N GLU A 98 7.59 20.73 5.19
CA GLU A 98 6.25 20.56 5.77
C GLU A 98 6.32 20.24 7.26
N MET A 99 7.29 19.40 7.68
CA MET A 99 7.55 19.18 9.11
C MET A 99 7.98 20.47 9.82
N TYR A 100 8.82 21.27 9.16
CA TYR A 100 9.27 22.55 9.69
C TYR A 100 8.10 23.53 9.86
N ALA A 101 7.28 23.71 8.82
CA ALA A 101 6.08 24.54 8.88
C ALA A 101 5.08 24.07 9.96
N ASN A 102 4.82 22.77 10.05
CA ASN A 102 3.96 22.20 11.10
C ASN A 102 4.51 22.43 12.51
N THR A 103 5.83 22.37 12.70
CA THR A 103 6.47 22.68 13.99
C THR A 103 6.22 24.13 14.36
N ILE A 104 6.37 25.04 13.40
CA ILE A 104 6.09 26.47 13.60
C ILE A 104 4.61 26.68 13.97
N ASN A 105 3.67 26.11 13.20
CA ASN A 105 2.24 26.25 13.45
C ASN A 105 1.87 25.77 14.86
N GLN A 106 2.40 24.62 15.29
CA GLN A 106 2.18 24.13 16.65
C GLN A 106 2.76 25.05 17.73
N MET A 107 3.89 25.71 17.48
CA MET A 107 4.47 26.69 18.41
C MET A 107 3.62 27.96 18.50
N ILE A 108 3.10 28.46 17.37
CA ILE A 108 2.17 29.60 17.32
C ILE A 108 0.88 29.26 18.06
N THR A 109 0.25 28.12 17.76
CA THR A 109 -1.00 27.68 18.41
C THR A 109 -0.85 27.56 19.93
N LYS A 110 0.34 27.23 20.43
CA LYS A 110 0.63 27.13 21.87
C LYS A 110 1.12 28.43 22.51
N GLY A 111 1.11 29.55 21.78
CA GLY A 111 1.60 30.84 22.27
C GLY A 111 3.10 30.84 22.60
N LEU A 112 3.87 29.91 22.02
CA LEU A 112 5.32 29.82 22.26
C LEU A 112 6.10 30.80 21.39
N LEU A 113 5.50 31.25 20.29
CA LEU A 113 6.05 32.24 19.36
C LEU A 113 4.89 33.14 18.89
N SER A 114 5.17 34.43 18.74
CA SER A 114 4.29 35.38 18.05
C SER A 114 4.65 35.47 16.56
N GLU A 115 3.75 35.95 15.72
CA GLU A 115 4.03 36.15 14.27
C GLU A 115 5.21 37.12 14.06
N GLU A 116 5.34 38.11 14.94
CA GLU A 116 6.41 39.14 14.89
C GLU A 116 7.80 38.54 15.11
N ASP A 117 7.91 37.48 15.94
CA ASP A 117 9.16 36.79 16.26
C ASP A 117 9.79 36.13 15.01
N PHE A 118 8.99 35.78 14.00
CA PHE A 118 9.46 35.12 12.79
C PHE A 118 10.15 36.08 11.82
N SER A 119 9.64 37.31 11.71
CA SER A 119 10.02 38.30 10.68
C SER A 119 11.50 38.71 10.73
N LYS A 120 12.14 38.69 11.91
CA LYS A 120 13.46 39.31 12.12
C LYS A 120 14.66 38.36 11.97
N GLU A 121 14.54 37.10 12.37
CA GLU A 121 15.69 36.16 12.41
C GLU A 121 15.62 35.02 11.38
N LEU A 122 14.43 34.55 11.01
CA LEU A 122 14.28 33.31 10.22
C LEU A 122 14.32 33.51 8.71
N PHE A 123 14.13 34.73 8.22
CA PHE A 123 14.07 35.04 6.78
C PHE A 123 15.43 35.24 6.10
N LYS A 124 16.52 35.34 6.86
CA LYS A 124 17.85 35.68 6.30
C LYS A 124 18.49 34.57 5.45
N ASN A 125 17.98 33.34 5.46
CA ASN A 125 18.60 32.19 4.79
C ASN A 125 17.59 31.24 4.08
N ASN A 126 16.73 31.77 3.21
CA ASN A 126 15.82 30.97 2.37
C ASN A 126 16.44 30.55 1.02
N SER A 127 17.47 29.69 1.07
CA SER A 127 18.07 29.08 -0.14
C SER A 127 17.38 27.78 -0.58
N GLY A 128 16.37 27.31 0.16
CA GLY A 128 15.64 26.07 -0.13
C GLY A 128 14.75 26.14 -1.38
N ALA A 129 14.37 24.97 -1.90
CA ALA A 129 13.43 24.85 -3.03
C ALA A 129 11.97 25.21 -2.67
N TYR A 130 11.71 25.44 -1.38
CA TYR A 130 10.38 25.75 -0.84
C TYR A 130 10.44 26.97 0.08
N LEU A 131 9.51 27.90 -0.14
CA LEU A 131 9.26 29.07 0.68
C LEU A 131 8.26 28.74 1.79
N LEU A 132 8.26 29.58 2.82
CA LEU A 132 7.26 29.56 3.87
C LEU A 132 6.32 30.74 3.63
N ASP A 133 5.05 30.43 3.40
CA ASP A 133 3.96 31.38 3.19
C ASP A 133 3.17 31.54 4.50
N PHE A 134 3.00 32.79 4.94
CA PHE A 134 2.35 33.15 6.21
C PHE A 134 1.01 33.86 6.01
N SER A 135 0.52 33.97 4.77
CA SER A 135 -0.58 34.87 4.37
C SER A 135 -1.93 34.57 5.04
N TYR A 136 -2.08 33.41 5.69
CA TYR A 136 -3.36 32.91 6.21
C TYR A 136 -3.38 32.66 7.73
N GLY A 137 -2.46 33.28 8.49
CA GLY A 137 -2.33 33.03 9.93
C GLY A 137 -1.81 31.62 10.28
N GLU A 138 -1.34 30.88 9.26
CA GLU A 138 -0.61 29.63 9.39
C GLU A 138 0.54 29.62 8.38
N VAL A 139 1.60 28.90 8.74
CA VAL A 139 2.77 28.69 7.89
C VAL A 139 2.52 27.53 6.95
N ARG A 140 2.52 27.82 5.65
CA ARG A 140 2.39 26.87 4.56
C ARG A 140 3.70 26.74 3.79
N VAL A 141 3.91 25.61 3.14
CA VAL A 141 5.09 25.35 2.32
C VAL A 141 4.72 25.52 0.86
N THR A 142 5.25 26.55 0.22
CA THR A 142 5.04 26.80 -1.21
C THR A 142 6.34 26.53 -1.98
N PRO A 143 6.29 25.91 -3.18
CA PRO A 143 7.47 25.81 -4.04
C PRO A 143 8.01 27.20 -4.38
N LYS A 144 9.33 27.41 -4.29
CA LYS A 144 9.96 28.70 -4.62
C LYS A 144 9.71 29.13 -6.07
N ILE A 145 9.53 28.15 -6.96
CA ILE A 145 9.13 28.36 -8.35
C ILE A 145 7.76 29.03 -8.51
N TRP A 146 6.96 29.15 -7.44
CA TRP A 146 5.68 29.87 -7.44
C TRP A 146 5.81 31.34 -7.03
N GLU A 147 6.99 31.77 -6.57
CA GLU A 147 7.24 33.16 -6.21
C GLU A 147 7.07 34.08 -7.43
N GLY A 148 6.23 35.11 -7.28
CA GLY A 148 5.91 36.06 -8.35
C GLY A 148 5.02 35.51 -9.47
N LEU A 149 4.39 34.34 -9.28
CA LEU A 149 3.35 33.84 -10.19
C LEU A 149 1.98 34.39 -9.81
N PRO A 150 1.10 34.63 -10.80
CA PRO A 150 -0.21 35.21 -10.53
C PRO A 150 -1.08 34.25 -9.71
N THR A 151 -1.84 34.83 -8.78
CA THR A 151 -2.97 34.18 -8.13
C THR A 151 -4.11 33.92 -9.14
N GLN A 152 -5.14 33.19 -8.71
CA GLN A 152 -6.29 32.93 -9.58
C GLN A 152 -7.02 34.23 -9.96
N ASP A 153 -7.22 35.14 -9.00
CA ASP A 153 -7.88 36.42 -9.25
C ASP A 153 -7.04 37.31 -10.16
N GLU A 154 -5.72 37.41 -9.92
CA GLU A 154 -4.81 38.13 -10.82
C GLU A 154 -4.80 37.53 -12.22
N THR A 155 -4.86 36.20 -12.34
CA THR A 155 -4.96 35.51 -13.63
C THR A 155 -6.23 35.88 -14.37
N ILE A 156 -7.37 35.93 -13.66
CA ILE A 156 -8.64 36.36 -14.23
C ILE A 156 -8.52 37.81 -14.69
N ASP A 157 -8.02 38.71 -13.85
CA ASP A 157 -7.87 40.13 -14.17
C ASP A 157 -6.99 40.35 -15.41
N ILE A 158 -5.87 39.63 -15.53
CA ILE A 158 -5.00 39.66 -16.72
C ILE A 158 -5.77 39.22 -17.98
N ILE A 159 -6.57 38.14 -17.88
CA ILE A 159 -7.39 37.69 -19.00
C ILE A 159 -8.43 38.75 -19.36
N LEU A 160 -9.15 39.30 -18.37
CA LEU A 160 -10.18 40.32 -18.57
C LEU A 160 -9.63 41.56 -19.28
N GLN A 161 -8.43 42.02 -18.88
CA GLN A 161 -7.75 43.15 -19.51
C GLN A 161 -7.43 42.90 -21.00
N ARG A 162 -7.07 41.66 -21.37
CA ARG A 162 -6.70 41.30 -22.75
C ARG A 162 -7.89 41.09 -23.68
N THR A 163 -9.02 40.64 -23.16
CA THR A 163 -10.09 40.03 -23.97
C THR A 163 -11.45 40.72 -23.87
N THR A 164 -11.60 41.67 -22.94
CA THR A 164 -12.80 42.52 -22.76
C THR A 164 -14.14 41.75 -22.86
N PRO A 165 -14.35 40.69 -22.06
CA PRO A 165 -15.58 39.90 -22.13
C PRO A 165 -16.78 40.61 -21.50
N GLY A 166 -17.97 40.07 -21.75
CA GLY A 166 -19.16 40.43 -20.97
C GLY A 166 -19.09 39.92 -19.53
N VAL A 167 -19.79 40.58 -18.61
CA VAL A 167 -19.84 40.22 -17.18
C VAL A 167 -20.22 38.75 -16.97
N SER A 168 -21.17 38.23 -17.75
CA SER A 168 -21.60 36.82 -17.65
C SER A 168 -20.49 35.83 -18.02
N GLU A 169 -19.64 36.17 -18.98
CA GLU A 169 -18.53 35.32 -19.43
C GLU A 169 -17.38 35.34 -18.42
N ALA A 170 -17.10 36.50 -17.84
CA ALA A 170 -16.14 36.66 -16.75
C ALA A 170 -16.53 35.80 -15.52
N LEU A 171 -17.80 35.87 -15.10
CA LEU A 171 -18.31 35.08 -13.98
C LEU A 171 -18.23 33.57 -14.25
N LYS A 172 -18.57 33.12 -15.46
CA LYS A 172 -18.43 31.71 -15.85
C LYS A 172 -16.98 31.23 -15.88
N LEU A 173 -16.05 32.08 -16.34
CA LEU A 173 -14.64 31.74 -16.31
C LEU A 173 -14.16 31.56 -14.87
N ARG A 174 -14.54 32.46 -13.97
CA ARG A 174 -14.24 32.34 -12.54
C ARG A 174 -14.78 31.02 -11.97
N GLU A 175 -16.05 30.71 -12.21
CA GLU A 175 -16.66 29.45 -11.78
C GLU A 175 -15.90 28.22 -12.30
N VAL A 176 -15.50 28.23 -13.58
CA VAL A 176 -14.74 27.12 -14.17
C VAL A 176 -13.36 26.96 -13.53
N LEU A 177 -12.65 28.06 -13.26
CA LEU A 177 -11.33 28.02 -12.65
C LEU A 177 -11.37 27.59 -11.17
N GLU A 178 -12.33 28.10 -10.41
CA GLU A 178 -12.56 27.69 -9.01
C GLU A 178 -12.80 26.18 -8.89
N ASN A 179 -13.53 25.60 -9.84
CA ASN A 179 -13.81 24.16 -9.85
C ASN A 179 -12.63 23.28 -10.31
N THR A 180 -11.57 23.86 -10.88
CA THR A 180 -10.45 23.08 -11.47
C THR A 180 -9.24 22.94 -10.54
N GLU A 181 -9.14 23.73 -9.46
CA GLU A 181 -8.01 23.74 -8.50
C GLU A 181 -6.62 23.80 -9.20
N LEU A 182 -6.41 24.82 -10.04
CA LEU A 182 -5.13 25.06 -10.71
C LEU A 182 -4.11 25.70 -9.76
N ASN A 183 -2.87 25.21 -9.78
CA ASN A 183 -1.77 25.85 -9.05
C ASN A 183 -1.23 27.10 -9.80
N PRO A 184 -0.40 27.97 -9.19
CA PRO A 184 0.08 29.20 -9.84
C PRO A 184 0.85 29.01 -11.16
N LEU A 185 1.60 27.91 -11.32
CA LEU A 185 2.25 27.58 -12.60
C LEU A 185 1.22 27.17 -13.66
N GLU A 186 0.23 26.38 -13.25
CA GLU A 186 -0.85 25.92 -14.12
C GLU A 186 -1.74 27.11 -14.55
N LEU A 187 -2.01 28.04 -13.65
CA LEU A 187 -2.72 29.29 -13.93
C LEU A 187 -1.98 30.16 -14.93
N LYS A 188 -0.66 30.35 -14.77
CA LYS A 188 0.16 31.07 -15.75
C LYS A 188 0.15 30.41 -17.12
N GLU A 189 0.24 29.09 -17.18
CA GLU A 189 0.19 28.38 -18.47
C GLU A 189 -1.21 28.46 -19.10
N PHE A 190 -2.27 28.39 -18.29
CA PHE A 190 -3.65 28.62 -18.73
C PHE A 190 -3.83 30.04 -19.29
N GLU A 191 -3.41 31.06 -18.54
CA GLU A 191 -3.47 32.48 -18.92
C GLU A 191 -2.84 32.72 -20.29
N LYS A 192 -1.61 32.23 -20.47
CA LYS A 192 -0.86 32.34 -21.74
C LYS A 192 -1.60 31.74 -22.93
N HIS A 193 -2.34 30.66 -22.72
CA HIS A 193 -2.96 29.87 -23.78
C HIS A 193 -4.49 30.06 -23.90
N PHE A 194 -5.11 30.85 -23.03
CA PHE A 194 -6.53 31.18 -23.08
C PHE A 194 -6.77 32.37 -24.03
N VAL A 195 -6.96 32.09 -25.32
CA VAL A 195 -7.01 33.12 -26.37
C VAL A 195 -8.41 33.70 -26.59
N ARG A 196 -9.49 32.93 -26.30
CA ARG A 196 -10.87 33.37 -26.55
C ARG A 196 -11.87 32.78 -25.56
N TYR A 197 -12.99 33.48 -25.39
CA TYR A 197 -14.14 32.96 -24.66
C TYR A 197 -14.92 31.91 -25.49
N PRO A 198 -15.49 30.90 -24.81
CA PRO A 198 -16.47 30.00 -25.41
C PRO A 198 -17.74 30.73 -25.86
N LYS A 199 -18.24 30.41 -27.07
CA LYS A 199 -19.38 31.10 -27.71
C LYS A 199 -20.74 30.68 -27.19
N ASP A 200 -20.85 29.43 -26.75
CA ASP A 200 -22.11 28.82 -26.33
C ASP A 200 -21.93 27.90 -25.13
N LYS A 201 -23.05 27.39 -24.62
CA LYS A 201 -23.09 26.52 -23.44
C LYS A 201 -22.32 25.21 -23.66
N ASP A 202 -22.25 24.70 -24.89
CA ASP A 202 -21.57 23.45 -25.19
C ASP A 202 -20.05 23.64 -25.25
N GLU A 203 -19.55 24.76 -25.79
CA GLU A 203 -18.14 25.13 -25.71
C GLU A 203 -17.69 25.40 -24.26
N TRP A 204 -18.52 26.05 -23.44
CA TRP A 204 -18.24 26.23 -22.00
C TRP A 204 -18.10 24.90 -21.27
N LYS A 205 -19.03 23.97 -21.55
CA LYS A 205 -18.96 22.61 -21.01
C LYS A 205 -17.71 21.88 -21.50
N LEU A 206 -17.35 22.03 -22.77
CA LEU A 206 -16.14 21.43 -23.34
C LEU A 206 -14.87 21.93 -22.65
N LEU A 207 -14.78 23.23 -22.38
CA LEU A 207 -13.69 23.84 -21.62
C LEU A 207 -13.58 23.28 -20.20
N SER A 208 -14.69 23.26 -19.46
CA SER A 208 -14.73 22.72 -18.09
C SER A 208 -14.29 21.24 -18.03
N GLU A 209 -14.77 20.42 -18.97
CA GLU A 209 -14.37 19.01 -19.05
C GLU A 209 -12.91 18.84 -19.47
N TYR A 210 -12.42 19.70 -20.37
CA TYR A 210 -11.01 19.67 -20.77
C TYR A 210 -10.10 20.04 -19.59
N LEU A 211 -10.47 21.06 -18.83
CA LEU A 211 -9.74 21.46 -17.63
C LEU A 211 -9.74 20.36 -16.57
N SER A 212 -10.90 19.72 -16.32
CA SER A 212 -11.00 18.52 -15.47
C SER A 212 -10.10 17.38 -15.95
N PHE A 213 -10.02 17.16 -17.26
CA PHE A 213 -9.13 16.17 -17.87
C PHE A 213 -7.65 16.53 -17.70
N THR A 214 -7.27 17.79 -17.88
CA THR A 214 -5.88 18.24 -17.68
C THR A 214 -5.48 18.17 -16.22
N GLY A 215 -6.36 18.55 -15.29
CA GLY A 215 -6.16 18.48 -13.85
C GLY A 215 -6.02 17.05 -13.32
N SER A 216 -6.50 16.06 -14.09
CA SER A 216 -6.28 14.65 -13.77
C SER A 216 -4.85 14.18 -14.08
N MET A 217 -4.05 14.96 -14.80
CA MET A 217 -2.69 14.60 -15.18
C MET A 217 -1.66 15.01 -14.13
N ARG A 218 -0.42 14.58 -14.33
CA ARG A 218 0.72 15.12 -13.57
C ARG A 218 1.09 16.49 -14.10
N GLU A 219 1.57 17.36 -13.22
CA GLU A 219 1.99 18.73 -13.53
C GLU A 219 2.70 18.89 -14.89
N LYS A 220 3.78 18.15 -15.15
CA LYS A 220 4.50 18.23 -16.44
C LYS A 220 3.64 17.92 -17.67
N GLN A 221 2.71 16.97 -17.57
CA GLN A 221 1.79 16.61 -18.67
C GLN A 221 0.57 17.54 -18.70
N GLN A 222 0.14 18.04 -17.54
CA GLN A 222 -0.91 19.03 -17.41
C GLN A 222 -0.51 20.34 -18.10
N LEU A 223 0.70 20.87 -17.83
CA LEU A 223 1.22 22.06 -18.50
C LEU A 223 1.26 21.88 -20.03
N LYS A 224 1.71 20.71 -20.51
CA LYS A 224 1.68 20.38 -21.95
C LYS A 224 0.27 20.33 -22.52
N ALA A 225 -0.70 19.82 -21.76
CA ALA A 225 -2.10 19.77 -22.17
C ALA A 225 -2.71 21.18 -22.18
N LEU A 226 -2.44 22.02 -21.17
CA LEU A 226 -2.85 23.42 -21.14
C LEU A 226 -2.26 24.21 -22.34
N GLY A 227 -1.05 23.88 -22.78
CA GLY A 227 -0.48 24.43 -24.02
C GLY A 227 -1.24 24.07 -25.30
N GLU A 228 -2.08 23.02 -25.28
CA GLU A 228 -2.97 22.64 -26.39
C GLU A 228 -4.36 23.30 -26.31
N LEU A 229 -4.64 24.12 -25.28
CA LEU A 229 -5.92 24.80 -25.08
C LEU A 229 -6.44 25.62 -26.28
N PRO A 230 -5.61 26.36 -27.04
CA PRO A 230 -6.09 27.13 -28.19
C PRO A 230 -6.76 26.26 -29.27
N LYS A 231 -6.38 24.98 -29.34
CA LYS A 231 -6.86 24.00 -30.31
C LYS A 231 -8.18 23.33 -29.90
N LEU A 232 -8.63 23.54 -28.66
CA LEU A 232 -9.74 22.80 -28.07
C LEU A 232 -11.02 22.89 -28.91
N PHE A 233 -11.29 24.08 -29.43
CA PHE A 233 -12.53 24.40 -30.13
C PHE A 233 -12.47 24.20 -31.65
N TYR A 234 -11.34 23.74 -32.20
CA TYR A 234 -11.15 23.53 -33.64
C TYR A 234 -10.97 22.04 -33.92
N GLU A 235 -11.99 21.40 -34.52
CA GLU A 235 -11.96 19.95 -34.73
C GLU A 235 -10.79 19.47 -35.60
N SER A 236 -10.35 20.29 -36.56
CA SER A 236 -9.21 20.04 -37.45
C SER A 236 -7.88 19.93 -36.70
N ASP A 237 -7.78 20.59 -35.55
CA ASP A 237 -6.51 20.74 -34.86
C ASP A 237 -6.15 19.49 -34.08
N LYS A 238 -4.88 19.09 -34.21
CA LYS A 238 -4.34 17.88 -33.60
C LYS A 238 -3.39 18.23 -32.47
N GLY A 239 -3.48 17.44 -31.41
CA GLY A 239 -2.64 17.49 -30.22
C GLY A 239 -2.67 16.12 -29.54
N LYS A 240 -1.58 15.73 -28.88
CA LYS A 240 -1.50 14.40 -28.26
C LYS A 240 -2.50 14.31 -27.10
N HIS A 241 -2.56 15.36 -26.28
CA HIS A 241 -3.44 15.40 -25.12
C HIS A 241 -4.89 15.66 -25.55
N LEU A 242 -5.10 16.51 -26.55
CA LEU A 242 -6.41 16.77 -27.14
C LEU A 242 -7.01 15.54 -27.81
N ASN A 243 -6.22 14.74 -28.54
CA ASN A 243 -6.70 13.48 -29.12
C ASN A 243 -7.12 12.47 -28.04
N ASN A 244 -6.35 12.40 -26.94
CA ASN A 244 -6.70 11.57 -25.79
C ASN A 244 -8.00 12.05 -25.11
N PHE A 245 -8.17 13.36 -24.96
CA PHE A 245 -9.40 13.97 -24.48
C PHE A 245 -10.60 13.64 -25.38
N ARG A 246 -10.49 13.85 -26.70
CA ARG A 246 -11.54 13.54 -27.67
C ARG A 246 -11.90 12.06 -27.66
N SER A 247 -10.92 11.16 -27.55
CA SER A 247 -11.16 9.72 -27.39
C SER A 247 -11.91 9.39 -26.08
N LEU A 248 -11.55 10.07 -24.99
CA LEU A 248 -12.23 9.94 -23.71
C LEU A 248 -13.68 10.43 -23.78
N ARG A 249 -13.91 11.58 -24.43
CA ARG A 249 -15.22 12.18 -24.68
C ARG A 249 -16.12 11.27 -25.51
N LYS A 250 -15.62 10.69 -26.60
CA LYS A 250 -16.36 9.67 -27.39
C LYS A 250 -16.86 8.51 -26.53
N ASN A 251 -16.08 8.08 -25.53
CA ASN A 251 -16.52 7.03 -24.61
C ASN A 251 -17.60 7.49 -23.64
N ILE A 252 -17.60 8.77 -23.24
CA ILE A 252 -18.64 9.40 -22.42
C ILE A 252 -19.92 9.55 -23.24
N ASP A 253 -19.84 10.02 -24.49
CA ASP A 253 -21.00 10.14 -25.39
C ASP A 253 -21.63 8.78 -25.71
N LYS A 254 -20.80 7.74 -25.84
CA LYS A 254 -21.27 6.35 -25.98
C LYS A 254 -21.99 5.86 -24.72
N TYR A 255 -21.56 6.29 -23.54
CA TYR A 255 -22.25 5.98 -22.28
C TYR A 255 -23.60 6.72 -22.22
N GLU A 256 -23.65 8.01 -22.53
CA GLU A 256 -24.89 8.80 -22.58
C GLU A 256 -25.91 8.14 -23.53
N SER A 257 -25.48 7.81 -24.75
CA SER A 257 -26.32 7.15 -25.76
C SER A 257 -26.90 5.82 -25.26
N LYS A 258 -26.12 5.03 -24.51
CA LYS A 258 -26.59 3.79 -23.88
C LYS A 258 -27.60 4.06 -22.78
N GLN A 259 -27.39 5.09 -21.97
CA GLN A 259 -28.30 5.45 -20.89
C GLN A 259 -29.61 6.02 -21.43
N VAL A 260 -29.60 6.85 -22.49
CA VAL A 260 -30.82 7.32 -23.15
C VAL A 260 -31.68 6.14 -23.58
N LYS A 261 -31.09 5.15 -24.26
CA LYS A 261 -31.82 3.93 -24.68
C LYS A 261 -32.39 3.15 -23.49
N LYS A 262 -31.64 3.05 -22.38
CA LYS A 262 -32.06 2.33 -21.17
C LYS A 262 -33.20 3.05 -20.44
N GLN A 263 -33.09 4.37 -20.27
CA GLN A 263 -34.10 5.18 -19.58
C GLN A 263 -35.37 5.33 -20.43
N LEU A 264 -35.23 5.43 -21.76
CA LEU A 264 -36.39 5.44 -22.67
C LEU A 264 -37.21 4.15 -22.53
N LYS A 265 -36.54 2.98 -22.50
CA LYS A 265 -37.22 1.68 -22.27
C LYS A 265 -37.94 1.64 -20.91
N LYS A 266 -37.33 2.18 -19.86
CA LYS A 266 -37.95 2.26 -18.53
C LYS A 266 -39.15 3.21 -18.49
N ALA A 267 -39.01 4.41 -19.06
CA ALA A 267 -40.07 5.42 -19.12
C ALA A 267 -41.30 4.91 -19.87
N LYS A 268 -41.09 4.27 -21.04
CA LYS A 268 -42.17 3.63 -21.80
C LYS A 268 -42.84 2.50 -21.02
N LYS A 269 -42.06 1.67 -20.32
CA LYS A 269 -42.61 0.60 -19.45
C LYS A 269 -43.46 1.17 -18.30
N ASN A 270 -43.16 2.38 -17.85
CA ASN A 270 -43.91 3.08 -16.81
C ASN A 270 -45.12 3.87 -17.35
N GLY A 271 -45.49 3.71 -18.63
CA GLY A 271 -46.69 4.32 -19.22
C GLY A 271 -46.55 5.78 -19.66
N MET A 272 -45.33 6.34 -19.69
CA MET A 272 -45.12 7.70 -20.20
C MET A 272 -45.37 7.78 -21.72
N SER A 273 -45.90 8.92 -22.18
CA SER A 273 -46.06 9.19 -23.62
C SER A 273 -44.72 9.24 -24.36
N ASP A 274 -44.70 9.04 -25.68
CA ASP A 274 -43.44 8.90 -26.44
C ASP A 274 -42.56 10.16 -26.40
N LEU A 275 -43.17 11.35 -26.35
CA LEU A 275 -42.48 12.64 -26.26
C LEU A 275 -41.94 12.88 -24.84
N GLU A 276 -42.76 12.66 -23.82
CA GLU A 276 -42.33 12.79 -22.41
C GLU A 276 -41.24 11.78 -22.06
N ALA A 277 -41.38 10.52 -22.52
CA ALA A 277 -40.39 9.48 -22.31
C ALA A 277 -39.03 9.83 -22.95
N LYS A 278 -39.03 10.48 -24.14
CA LYS A 278 -37.80 10.96 -24.79
C LYS A 278 -37.16 12.11 -24.02
N ALA A 279 -37.95 13.09 -23.59
CA ALA A 279 -37.45 14.22 -22.80
C ALA A 279 -36.86 13.77 -21.46
N PHE A 280 -37.63 12.96 -20.71
CA PHE A 280 -37.19 12.35 -19.45
C PHE A 280 -35.92 11.51 -19.62
N ALA A 281 -35.88 10.63 -20.62
CA ALA A 281 -34.70 9.78 -20.86
C ALA A 281 -33.45 10.59 -21.19
N LYS A 282 -33.59 11.68 -21.97
CA LYS A 282 -32.46 12.57 -22.30
C LYS A 282 -31.99 13.35 -21.09
N GLN A 283 -32.90 13.87 -20.26
CA GLN A 283 -32.54 14.60 -19.04
C GLN A 283 -31.84 13.69 -18.02
N GLU A 284 -32.40 12.52 -17.75
CA GLU A 284 -31.81 11.59 -16.78
C GLU A 284 -30.50 10.98 -17.28
N ALA A 285 -30.38 10.71 -18.58
CA ALA A 285 -29.11 10.29 -19.17
C ALA A 285 -28.03 11.39 -19.05
N ARG A 286 -28.38 12.66 -19.24
CA ARG A 286 -27.45 13.79 -19.05
C ARG A 286 -26.95 13.85 -17.60
N ARG A 287 -27.86 13.78 -16.63
CA ARG A 287 -27.53 13.79 -15.19
C ARG A 287 -26.58 12.64 -14.82
N MET A 288 -26.87 11.42 -15.29
CA MET A 288 -25.99 10.26 -15.07
C MET A 288 -24.64 10.40 -15.79
N THR A 289 -24.62 11.01 -16.98
CA THR A 289 -23.39 11.20 -17.78
C THR A 289 -22.47 12.21 -17.14
N GLU A 290 -22.99 13.28 -16.54
CA GLU A 290 -22.23 14.26 -15.78
C GLU A 290 -21.51 13.59 -14.60
N VAL A 291 -22.23 12.83 -13.79
CA VAL A 291 -21.65 12.04 -12.68
C VAL A 291 -20.59 11.06 -13.20
N TYR A 292 -20.88 10.34 -14.29
CA TYR A 292 -19.93 9.40 -14.89
C TYR A 292 -18.66 10.09 -15.41
N SER A 293 -18.80 11.26 -16.04
CA SER A 293 -17.70 12.07 -16.55
C SER A 293 -16.77 12.51 -15.42
N ASN A 294 -17.36 13.10 -14.36
CA ASN A 294 -16.62 13.57 -13.18
C ASN A 294 -15.85 12.42 -12.52
N LEU A 295 -16.51 11.28 -12.28
CA LEU A 295 -15.85 10.08 -11.74
C LEU A 295 -14.73 9.58 -12.65
N LYS A 296 -14.92 9.62 -13.98
CA LYS A 296 -13.91 9.14 -14.92
C LYS A 296 -12.63 9.98 -14.89
N TYR A 297 -12.75 11.29 -14.68
CA TYR A 297 -11.61 12.18 -14.47
C TYR A 297 -11.01 12.00 -13.08
N ALA A 298 -11.84 12.01 -12.02
CA ALA A 298 -11.40 11.83 -10.64
C ALA A 298 -10.66 10.50 -10.42
N CYS A 299 -11.18 9.38 -10.94
CA CYS A 299 -10.56 8.06 -10.86
C CYS A 299 -9.29 7.90 -11.69
N ARG A 300 -8.97 8.86 -12.56
CA ARG A 300 -7.72 8.95 -13.32
C ARG A 300 -6.78 10.01 -12.79
N SER A 301 -7.25 10.82 -11.84
CA SER A 301 -6.51 11.94 -11.32
C SER A 301 -5.28 11.47 -10.59
N THR A 302 -4.16 12.16 -10.83
CA THR A 302 -2.96 11.98 -10.00
C THR A 302 -2.98 12.85 -8.74
N LYS A 303 -3.99 13.73 -8.60
CA LYS A 303 -4.29 14.54 -7.42
C LYS A 303 -5.30 13.80 -6.51
N HIS A 304 -5.25 14.08 -5.21
CA HIS A 304 -6.17 13.51 -4.24
C HIS A 304 -7.52 14.24 -4.22
N THR A 305 -8.42 13.91 -5.15
CA THR A 305 -9.82 14.40 -5.12
C THR A 305 -10.63 13.70 -4.02
N GLU A 306 -11.77 14.26 -3.62
CA GLU A 306 -12.65 13.63 -2.62
C GLU A 306 -13.16 12.26 -3.09
N GLU A 307 -13.53 12.10 -4.36
CA GLU A 307 -13.93 10.81 -4.93
C GLU A 307 -12.78 9.80 -4.88
N SER A 308 -11.55 10.25 -5.17
CA SER A 308 -10.36 9.38 -5.12
C SER A 308 -10.09 8.89 -3.69
N LYS A 309 -10.28 9.75 -2.67
CA LYS A 309 -10.11 9.43 -1.24
C LYS A 309 -11.19 8.46 -0.77
N GLN A 310 -12.46 8.69 -1.15
CA GLN A 310 -13.54 7.76 -0.83
C GLN A 310 -13.31 6.39 -1.47
N SER A 311 -12.89 6.38 -2.74
CA SER A 311 -12.58 5.16 -3.47
C SER A 311 -11.39 4.42 -2.89
N ALA A 312 -10.35 5.14 -2.43
CA ALA A 312 -9.22 4.56 -1.72
C ALA A 312 -9.65 3.87 -0.42
N LYS A 313 -10.53 4.52 0.37
CA LYS A 313 -11.09 3.93 1.60
C LYS A 313 -11.91 2.67 1.30
N LEU A 314 -12.79 2.72 0.31
CA LEU A 314 -13.61 1.57 -0.10
C LEU A 314 -12.75 0.42 -0.61
N THR A 315 -11.75 0.72 -1.43
CA THR A 315 -10.80 -0.26 -1.96
C THR A 315 -9.95 -0.87 -0.85
N SER A 316 -9.51 -0.07 0.12
CA SER A 316 -8.78 -0.58 1.28
C SER A 316 -9.63 -1.55 2.11
N LYS A 317 -10.90 -1.21 2.38
CA LYS A 317 -11.84 -2.09 3.08
C LYS A 317 -12.10 -3.38 2.29
N PHE A 318 -12.28 -3.26 0.97
CA PHE A 318 -12.47 -4.40 0.09
C PHE A 318 -11.28 -5.36 0.18
N PHE A 319 -10.06 -4.86 0.02
CA PHE A 319 -8.86 -5.69 0.08
C PHE A 319 -8.61 -6.29 1.46
N MET A 320 -8.87 -5.56 2.55
CA MET A 320 -8.77 -6.10 3.89
C MET A 320 -9.77 -7.25 4.10
N GLY A 321 -11.05 -7.05 3.75
CA GLY A 321 -12.08 -8.07 3.90
C GLY A 321 -11.78 -9.31 3.04
N MET A 322 -11.62 -9.11 1.73
CA MET A 322 -11.37 -10.21 0.79
C MET A 322 -10.00 -10.88 1.02
N GLY A 323 -8.98 -10.12 1.42
CA GLY A 323 -7.63 -10.63 1.69
C GLY A 323 -7.59 -11.58 2.87
N VAL A 324 -8.23 -11.21 3.97
CA VAL A 324 -8.34 -12.05 5.16
C VAL A 324 -9.19 -13.29 4.86
N SER A 325 -10.38 -13.12 4.27
CA SER A 325 -11.25 -14.25 3.94
C SER A 325 -10.62 -15.24 2.96
N ALA A 326 -9.94 -14.75 1.91
CA ALA A 326 -9.25 -15.61 0.97
C ALA A 326 -8.07 -16.35 1.61
N THR A 327 -7.40 -15.77 2.60
CA THR A 327 -6.31 -16.44 3.33
C THR A 327 -6.86 -17.55 4.21
N ALA A 328 -7.91 -17.27 4.99
CA ALA A 328 -8.58 -18.29 5.79
C ALA A 328 -9.12 -19.45 4.93
N ALA A 329 -9.78 -19.14 3.81
CA ALA A 329 -10.33 -20.15 2.91
C ALA A 329 -9.23 -21.01 2.24
N SER A 330 -8.18 -20.38 1.72
CA SER A 330 -7.07 -21.12 1.08
C SER A 330 -6.31 -21.96 2.09
N TYR A 331 -5.98 -21.42 3.27
CA TYR A 331 -5.32 -22.17 4.33
C TYR A 331 -6.16 -23.37 4.76
N GLY A 332 -7.45 -23.15 5.03
CA GLY A 332 -8.35 -24.20 5.45
C GLY A 332 -8.55 -25.29 4.40
N TYR A 333 -8.56 -24.93 3.11
CA TYR A 333 -8.60 -25.89 2.02
C TYR A 333 -7.28 -26.65 1.83
N SER A 334 -6.12 -25.99 1.95
CA SER A 334 -4.81 -26.61 1.73
C SER A 334 -4.34 -27.48 2.89
N ASN A 335 -4.89 -27.28 4.09
CA ASN A 335 -4.55 -28.00 5.31
C ASN A 335 -5.77 -28.72 5.90
N TRP A 336 -6.72 -29.12 5.05
CA TRP A 336 -7.95 -29.80 5.48
C TRP A 336 -7.67 -31.21 6.03
N ASP A 337 -6.55 -31.79 5.59
CA ASP A 337 -6.00 -33.11 5.90
C ASP A 337 -5.13 -33.12 7.16
N LYS A 338 -4.75 -31.94 7.69
CA LYS A 338 -3.90 -31.83 8.88
C LYS A 338 -4.71 -31.93 10.17
N ASP A 339 -4.05 -32.43 11.20
CA ASP A 339 -4.65 -32.57 12.52
C ASP A 339 -4.98 -31.20 13.11
N LYS A 340 -6.17 -31.09 13.72
CA LYS A 340 -6.73 -29.80 14.18
C LYS A 340 -6.47 -29.56 15.66
N THR A 341 -5.30 -29.97 16.14
CA THR A 341 -4.86 -29.64 17.50
C THR A 341 -4.88 -28.11 17.67
N GLU A 342 -5.35 -27.64 18.83
CA GLU A 342 -5.67 -26.21 19.03
C GLU A 342 -4.51 -25.26 18.70
N PHE A 343 -3.27 -25.67 18.96
CA PHE A 343 -2.11 -24.78 18.79
C PHE A 343 -1.53 -24.80 17.38
N GLU A 344 -1.39 -25.96 16.73
CA GLU A 344 -0.69 -26.03 15.44
C GLU A 344 -1.53 -25.52 14.28
N TRP A 345 -2.81 -25.91 14.23
CA TRP A 345 -3.65 -25.54 13.11
C TRP A 345 -4.12 -24.08 13.22
N TYR A 346 -4.67 -23.68 14.37
CA TYR A 346 -5.16 -22.32 14.58
C TYR A 346 -4.02 -21.32 14.79
N GLY A 347 -2.89 -21.72 15.38
CA GLY A 347 -1.72 -20.86 15.53
C GLY A 347 -1.13 -20.45 14.17
N LYS A 348 -0.89 -21.41 13.28
CA LYS A 348 -0.40 -21.14 11.93
C LYS A 348 -1.39 -20.32 11.09
N LEU A 349 -2.70 -20.60 11.22
CA LEU A 349 -3.73 -19.77 10.58
C LEU A 349 -3.72 -18.34 11.12
N ALA A 350 -3.65 -18.16 12.45
CA ALA A 350 -3.64 -16.84 13.08
C ALA A 350 -2.40 -16.03 12.70
N HIS A 351 -1.24 -16.68 12.60
CA HIS A 351 0.00 -16.08 12.08
C HIS A 351 -0.20 -15.59 10.63
N ASP A 352 -0.65 -16.48 9.73
CA ASP A 352 -0.89 -16.14 8.32
C ASP A 352 -1.91 -14.99 8.16
N LEU A 353 -2.99 -14.98 8.96
CA LEU A 353 -3.99 -13.91 8.93
C LEU A 353 -3.41 -12.57 9.44
N SER A 354 -2.63 -12.59 10.51
CA SER A 354 -2.02 -11.39 11.09
C SER A 354 -1.05 -10.74 10.11
N TRP A 355 -0.17 -11.53 9.50
CA TRP A 355 0.73 -11.05 8.46
C TRP A 355 -0.01 -10.59 7.21
N LYS A 356 -1.08 -11.29 6.80
CA LYS A 356 -1.88 -10.82 5.67
C LYS A 356 -2.48 -9.44 5.94
N ILE A 357 -2.98 -9.17 7.14
CA ILE A 357 -3.49 -7.84 7.52
C ILE A 357 -2.38 -6.80 7.42
N PHE A 358 -1.19 -7.10 7.95
CA PHE A 358 -0.02 -6.21 7.89
C PHE A 358 0.39 -5.89 6.44
N PHE A 359 0.61 -6.91 5.61
CA PHE A 359 0.96 -6.74 4.21
C PHE A 359 -0.13 -6.00 3.42
N GLN A 360 -1.41 -6.31 3.67
CA GLN A 360 -2.51 -5.64 3.00
C GLN A 360 -2.61 -4.16 3.36
N PHE A 361 -2.27 -3.79 4.60
CA PHE A 361 -2.20 -2.40 5.01
C PHE A 361 -1.13 -1.62 4.22
N GLY A 362 0.09 -2.17 4.13
CA GLY A 362 1.17 -1.55 3.35
C GLY A 362 0.88 -1.51 1.86
N PHE A 363 0.37 -2.61 1.30
CA PHE A 363 -0.08 -2.68 -0.10
C PHE A 363 -1.12 -1.60 -0.39
N ASN A 364 -2.14 -1.45 0.47
CA ASN A 364 -3.19 -0.46 0.26
C ASN A 364 -2.64 0.97 0.32
N ALA A 365 -1.73 1.27 1.25
CA ALA A 365 -1.09 2.59 1.33
C ALA A 365 -0.35 2.95 0.03
N ILE A 366 0.37 2.00 -0.56
CA ILE A 366 1.14 2.22 -1.80
C ILE A 366 0.21 2.23 -3.04
N MET A 367 -0.73 1.29 -3.10
CA MET A 367 -1.67 1.15 -4.22
C MET A 367 -2.63 2.35 -4.31
N THR A 368 -3.03 2.95 -3.20
CA THR A 368 -3.93 4.11 -3.20
C THR A 368 -3.24 5.46 -3.43
N ASP A 369 -1.90 5.52 -3.44
CA ASP A 369 -1.14 6.74 -3.79
C ASP A 369 -1.31 7.09 -5.28
N GLN A 370 -2.27 7.97 -5.60
CA GLN A 370 -2.58 8.36 -6.98
C GLN A 370 -1.43 9.09 -7.68
N SER A 371 -0.49 9.67 -6.93
CA SER A 371 0.63 10.40 -7.50
C SER A 371 1.70 9.46 -8.09
N ALA A 372 1.85 8.26 -7.54
CA ALA A 372 2.90 7.30 -7.92
C ALA A 372 2.63 6.59 -9.26
N THR A 373 3.69 6.36 -10.06
CA THR A 373 3.59 5.54 -11.27
C THR A 373 3.39 4.07 -10.89
N PHE A 374 2.96 3.25 -11.87
CA PHE A 374 3.05 1.80 -11.73
C PHE A 374 4.44 1.34 -11.27
N LEU A 375 5.51 1.81 -11.92
CA LEU A 375 6.88 1.45 -11.55
C LEU A 375 7.24 1.89 -10.12
N LYS A 376 6.89 3.11 -9.72
CA LYS A 376 7.15 3.62 -8.36
C LYS A 376 6.38 2.83 -7.31
N LYS A 377 5.13 2.45 -7.59
CA LYS A 377 4.33 1.57 -6.74
C LYS A 377 4.96 0.18 -6.63
N ASN A 378 5.39 -0.39 -7.76
CA ASN A 378 6.03 -1.69 -7.80
C ASN A 378 7.31 -1.72 -6.94
N LEU A 379 8.21 -0.74 -7.15
CA LEU A 379 9.42 -0.58 -6.35
C LEU A 379 9.11 -0.35 -4.87
N ALA A 380 8.13 0.48 -4.55
CA ALA A 380 7.72 0.75 -3.18
C ALA A 380 7.16 -0.51 -2.49
N ILE A 381 6.39 -1.34 -3.20
CA ILE A 381 5.89 -2.61 -2.65
C ILE A 381 7.06 -3.55 -2.38
N HIS A 382 7.98 -3.74 -3.33
CA HIS A 382 9.16 -4.58 -3.08
C HIS A 382 10.03 -4.06 -1.93
N ALA A 383 10.23 -2.74 -1.83
CA ALA A 383 10.97 -2.13 -0.74
C ALA A 383 10.27 -2.31 0.62
N PHE A 384 8.93 -2.34 0.64
CA PHE A 384 8.15 -2.62 1.85
C PHE A 384 8.13 -4.11 2.19
N TYR A 385 7.95 -5.00 1.22
CA TYR A 385 7.84 -6.44 1.43
C TYR A 385 9.19 -7.06 1.83
N THR A 386 10.31 -6.65 1.23
CA THR A 386 11.63 -7.24 1.54
C THR A 386 11.94 -7.34 3.05
N PRO A 387 11.93 -6.25 3.84
CA PRO A 387 12.17 -6.36 5.28
C PRO A 387 11.01 -7.03 6.03
N ALA A 388 9.78 -6.89 5.54
CA ALA A 388 8.62 -7.50 6.17
C ALA A 388 8.63 -9.04 6.03
N ASP A 389 9.02 -9.57 4.87
CA ASP A 389 9.18 -11.00 4.60
C ASP A 389 10.31 -11.60 5.46
N ALA A 390 11.40 -10.85 5.67
CA ALA A 390 12.47 -11.29 6.55
C ALA A 390 11.99 -11.38 8.01
N ILE A 391 11.25 -10.37 8.50
CA ILE A 391 10.69 -10.41 9.85
C ILE A 391 9.66 -11.54 9.96
N GLU A 392 8.80 -11.72 8.95
CA GLU A 392 7.80 -12.77 8.90
C GLU A 392 8.43 -14.16 8.94
N ALA A 393 9.48 -14.39 8.15
CA ALA A 393 10.20 -15.65 8.16
C ALA A 393 10.91 -15.91 9.49
N SER A 394 11.48 -14.87 10.11
CA SER A 394 12.13 -14.99 11.42
C SER A 394 11.10 -15.32 12.51
N MET A 395 9.95 -14.64 12.50
CA MET A 395 8.86 -14.91 13.44
C MET A 395 8.27 -16.29 13.25
N TYR A 396 8.12 -16.73 12.00
CA TYR A 396 7.64 -18.08 11.71
C TYR A 396 8.60 -19.15 12.24
N GLU A 397 9.92 -18.97 12.08
CA GLU A 397 10.93 -19.87 12.64
C GLU A 397 10.91 -19.87 14.17
N LEU A 398 10.75 -18.71 14.81
CA LEU A 398 10.62 -18.64 16.28
C LEU A 398 9.34 -19.31 16.80
N GLU A 399 8.22 -19.21 16.07
CA GLU A 399 6.93 -19.74 16.50
C GLU A 399 6.73 -21.22 16.17
N PHE A 400 7.28 -21.67 15.03
CA PHE A 400 7.00 -22.99 14.45
C PHE A 400 8.24 -23.75 13.98
N GLY A 401 9.46 -23.24 14.21
CA GLY A 401 10.69 -23.96 13.98
C GLY A 401 10.84 -25.18 14.89
N GLU A 402 11.85 -26.00 14.61
CA GLU A 402 12.19 -27.15 15.45
C GLU A 402 12.43 -26.68 16.89
N LYS A 403 11.63 -27.16 17.83
CA LYS A 403 11.79 -26.77 19.24
C LYS A 403 13.12 -27.31 19.74
N ASP A 404 13.85 -26.52 20.53
CA ASP A 404 15.02 -26.97 21.30
C ASP A 404 14.76 -28.28 22.06
N SER A 405 13.51 -28.55 22.45
CA SER A 405 13.12 -29.79 23.11
C SER A 405 13.30 -31.03 22.23
N PHE A 406 13.02 -30.97 20.92
CA PHE A 406 13.22 -32.10 20.01
C PHE A 406 14.70 -32.31 19.68
N ILE A 407 15.45 -31.22 19.55
CA ILE A 407 16.91 -31.27 19.36
C ILE A 407 17.55 -31.88 20.61
N LYS A 408 17.11 -31.46 21.81
CA LYS A 408 17.55 -32.03 23.09
C LYS A 408 17.12 -33.49 23.27
N GLU A 409 15.90 -33.85 22.89
CA GLU A 409 15.39 -35.23 22.97
C GLU A 409 16.19 -36.16 22.05
N GLU A 410 16.46 -35.75 20.80
CA GLU A 410 17.26 -36.55 19.87
C GLU A 410 18.74 -36.61 20.29
N PHE A 411 19.25 -35.55 20.93
CA PHE A 411 20.58 -35.55 21.56
C PHE A 411 20.65 -36.50 22.77
N GLU A 412 19.66 -36.44 23.67
CA GLU A 412 19.54 -37.33 24.84
C GLU A 412 19.41 -38.78 24.40
N LYS A 413 18.61 -39.07 23.37
CA LYS A 413 18.51 -40.38 22.74
C LYS A 413 19.84 -40.87 22.16
N MET A 414 20.64 -40.01 21.54
CA MET A 414 21.98 -40.38 21.10
C MET A 414 22.93 -40.67 22.26
N ILE A 415 22.83 -39.91 23.36
CA ILE A 415 23.57 -40.21 24.60
C ILE A 415 23.15 -41.56 25.17
N GLU A 416 21.86 -41.87 25.21
CA GLU A 416 21.33 -43.14 25.69
C GLU A 416 21.81 -44.32 24.82
N LEU A 417 21.74 -44.19 23.50
CA LEU A 417 22.25 -45.19 22.55
C LEU A 417 23.76 -45.43 22.72
N ARG A 418 24.54 -44.39 23.03
CA ARG A 418 25.97 -44.55 23.34
C ARG A 418 26.18 -45.23 24.68
N LYS A 419 25.44 -44.84 25.73
CA LYS A 419 25.51 -45.44 27.07
C LYS A 419 25.16 -46.94 27.05
N SER A 420 24.28 -47.36 26.16
CA SER A 420 23.88 -48.76 25.98
C SER A 420 24.78 -49.54 25.02
N ASN A 421 25.80 -48.92 24.42
CA ASN A 421 26.62 -49.50 23.34
C ASN A 421 25.78 -50.06 22.17
N ASP A 422 24.65 -49.43 21.86
CA ASP A 422 23.79 -49.86 20.76
C ASP A 422 24.47 -49.53 19.41
N PRO A 423 24.60 -50.49 18.47
CA PRO A 423 25.15 -50.24 17.14
C PRO A 423 24.42 -49.13 16.37
N LYS A 424 23.16 -48.82 16.71
CA LYS A 424 22.40 -47.71 16.11
C LYS A 424 22.99 -46.34 16.43
N PHE A 425 23.79 -46.20 17.49
CA PHE A 425 24.49 -44.95 17.78
C PHE A 425 25.36 -44.50 16.61
N VAL A 426 26.18 -45.42 16.08
CA VAL A 426 27.11 -45.12 14.98
C VAL A 426 26.34 -44.70 13.72
N GLU A 427 25.19 -45.33 13.47
CA GLU A 427 24.31 -44.97 12.35
C GLU A 427 23.72 -43.55 12.51
N GLU A 428 23.10 -43.26 13.66
CA GLU A 428 22.45 -41.96 13.92
C GLU A 428 23.44 -40.80 14.00
N TYR A 429 24.60 -41.06 14.61
CA TYR A 429 25.69 -40.10 14.64
C TYR A 429 26.23 -39.81 13.24
N ASN A 430 26.50 -40.85 12.43
CA ASN A 430 27.00 -40.65 11.08
C ASN A 430 25.98 -39.89 10.21
N LYS A 431 24.67 -40.10 10.41
CA LYS A 431 23.62 -39.31 9.74
C LYS A 431 23.67 -37.83 10.17
N ALA A 432 23.82 -37.55 11.47
CA ALA A 432 23.92 -36.18 11.97
C ALA A 432 25.17 -35.46 11.45
N ILE A 433 26.33 -36.10 11.49
CA ILE A 433 27.59 -35.53 10.98
C ILE A 433 27.58 -35.42 9.46
N ALA A 434 26.98 -36.37 8.73
CA ALA A 434 26.80 -36.24 7.29
C ALA A 434 25.94 -35.03 6.91
N ALA A 435 25.03 -34.59 7.77
CA ALA A 435 24.24 -33.38 7.54
C ALA A 435 25.11 -32.12 7.50
N LEU A 436 26.19 -32.04 8.30
CA LEU A 436 27.17 -30.95 8.28
C LEU A 436 27.98 -30.89 6.97
N ASN A 437 28.21 -32.05 6.35
CA ASN A 437 28.98 -32.15 5.10
C ASN A 437 28.16 -31.78 3.85
N HIS A 438 26.87 -31.47 3.99
CA HIS A 438 26.00 -31.18 2.87
C HIS A 438 26.15 -29.73 2.41
N LYS A 439 26.86 -29.49 1.30
CA LYS A 439 27.05 -28.14 0.74
C LYS A 439 25.71 -27.45 0.47
N TYR A 440 25.44 -26.33 1.14
CA TYR A 440 24.21 -25.57 1.00
C TYR A 440 24.23 -24.72 -0.27
N PHE A 441 23.06 -24.29 -0.75
CA PHE A 441 22.96 -23.49 -1.99
C PHE A 441 23.85 -22.22 -2.03
N PRO A 442 24.05 -21.43 -0.95
CA PRO A 442 24.97 -20.30 -0.98
C PRO A 442 26.43 -20.70 -1.26
N GLU A 443 26.86 -21.87 -0.77
CA GLU A 443 28.20 -22.44 -1.00
C GLU A 443 28.30 -23.05 -2.39
N ARG A 444 27.23 -23.70 -2.88
CA ARG A 444 27.12 -24.16 -4.28
C ARG A 444 27.14 -22.98 -5.25
N PHE A 445 26.45 -21.88 -4.94
CA PHE A 445 26.44 -20.68 -5.77
C PHE A 445 27.78 -19.93 -5.70
N ARG A 446 28.38 -19.77 -4.51
CA ARG A 446 29.73 -19.21 -4.35
C ARG A 446 30.77 -20.03 -5.10
N SER A 447 30.72 -21.36 -5.01
CA SER A 447 31.64 -22.23 -5.74
C SER A 447 31.40 -22.19 -7.25
N LEU A 448 30.16 -22.04 -7.71
CA LEU A 448 29.82 -21.89 -9.13
C LEU A 448 30.25 -20.53 -9.69
N VAL A 449 30.09 -19.44 -8.93
CA VAL A 449 30.58 -18.09 -9.27
C VAL A 449 32.11 -18.04 -9.22
N LYS A 450 32.75 -18.62 -8.20
CA LYS A 450 34.22 -18.77 -8.16
C LYS A 450 34.71 -19.60 -9.34
N LYS A 451 34.10 -20.74 -9.64
CA LYS A 451 34.44 -21.58 -10.81
C LYS A 451 34.29 -20.83 -12.14
N MET A 452 33.30 -19.94 -12.28
CA MET A 452 33.15 -19.08 -13.46
C MET A 452 34.19 -17.95 -13.52
N ILE A 453 34.65 -17.42 -12.40
CA ILE A 453 35.54 -16.25 -12.35
C ILE A 453 37.02 -16.66 -12.34
N SER A 454 37.40 -17.69 -11.59
CA SER A 454 38.79 -18.07 -11.35
C SER A 454 39.23 -19.35 -12.05
N GLY A 455 38.33 -20.12 -12.68
CA GLY A 455 38.66 -21.36 -13.40
C GLY A 455 39.14 -22.53 -12.52
N GLU A 456 39.45 -22.28 -11.25
CA GLU A 456 39.91 -23.28 -10.29
C GLU A 456 38.76 -23.91 -9.51
N ILE A 457 38.89 -25.22 -9.29
CA ILE A 457 38.09 -25.98 -8.33
C ILE A 457 38.79 -25.80 -6.98
N PRO A 458 38.23 -25.09 -6.00
CA PRO A 458 38.77 -25.16 -4.66
C PRO A 458 38.50 -26.56 -4.11
N THR A 459 39.55 -27.32 -3.84
CA THR A 459 39.54 -28.29 -2.76
C THR A 459 39.47 -27.50 -1.45
N GLU A 460 38.26 -27.10 -1.06
CA GLU A 460 38.01 -26.76 0.34
C GLU A 460 38.31 -28.03 1.14
N LYS A 461 39.41 -28.01 1.89
CA LYS A 461 39.57 -28.95 3.00
C LYS A 461 38.36 -28.72 3.92
N ASN A 462 37.56 -29.76 4.12
CA ASN A 462 36.55 -29.78 5.16
C ASN A 462 37.26 -29.56 6.50
N GLU A 463 37.01 -28.43 7.17
CA GLU A 463 37.34 -28.29 8.61
C GLU A 463 36.61 -29.33 9.47
N PHE A 464 35.67 -30.09 8.88
CA PHE A 464 34.90 -31.16 9.48
C PHE A 464 35.50 -32.57 9.30
N ASP A 465 36.47 -32.77 8.41
CA ASP A 465 37.11 -34.09 8.24
C ASP A 465 38.11 -34.39 9.38
N GLU A 466 38.58 -33.35 10.10
CA GLU A 466 39.58 -33.49 11.16
C GLU A 466 39.00 -33.76 12.56
N ILE A 467 37.68 -33.62 12.77
CA ILE A 467 37.12 -33.69 14.14
C ILE A 467 36.56 -35.06 14.51
N LEU A 468 36.13 -35.94 13.60
CA LEU A 468 35.34 -37.13 14.03
C LEU A 468 35.63 -38.40 13.22
N SER A 469 36.81 -38.99 13.39
CA SER A 469 37.03 -40.42 13.10
C SER A 469 36.47 -41.25 14.26
N LEU A 470 35.25 -41.75 14.10
CA LEU A 470 34.54 -42.59 15.06
C LEU A 470 35.18 -43.98 15.18
N GLU A 471 35.94 -44.19 16.24
CA GLU A 471 36.00 -45.47 16.94
C GLU A 471 36.20 -45.30 18.47
N GLU A 472 36.57 -44.11 18.95
CA GLU A 472 37.00 -43.91 20.36
C GLU A 472 36.29 -42.80 21.15
N ILE A 473 35.14 -42.26 20.72
CA ILE A 473 34.47 -41.18 21.49
C ILE A 473 33.90 -41.72 22.81
N ALA A 474 34.50 -41.36 23.94
CA ALA A 474 34.04 -41.78 25.26
C ALA A 474 32.75 -41.03 25.66
N THR A 475 31.89 -41.63 26.50
CA THR A 475 30.62 -41.01 26.95
C THR A 475 30.81 -39.64 27.61
N GLY A 476 31.97 -39.40 28.24
CA GLY A 476 32.32 -38.11 28.84
C GLY A 476 32.79 -37.04 27.84
N GLU A 477 33.20 -37.41 26.63
CA GLU A 477 33.58 -36.44 25.58
C GLU A 477 32.35 -35.85 24.88
N LEU A 478 31.23 -36.58 24.86
CA LEU A 478 29.91 -36.06 24.44
C LEU A 478 29.34 -35.01 25.41
N GLU A 479 29.90 -34.90 26.62
CA GLU A 479 29.54 -33.89 27.62
C GLU A 479 30.43 -32.63 27.53
N ASP A 480 31.48 -32.64 26.70
CA ASP A 480 32.27 -31.45 26.40
C ASP A 480 31.40 -30.37 25.74
N GLU A 481 31.49 -29.13 26.21
CA GLU A 481 30.59 -28.03 25.82
C GLU A 481 30.69 -27.75 24.30
N VAL A 482 31.91 -27.82 23.76
CA VAL A 482 32.17 -27.57 22.34
C VAL A 482 31.67 -28.72 21.46
N LEU A 483 31.87 -29.99 21.87
CA LEU A 483 31.39 -31.15 21.12
C LEU A 483 29.86 -31.26 21.19
N ARG A 484 29.28 -30.96 22.36
CA ARG A 484 27.83 -30.89 22.57
C ARG A 484 27.19 -29.86 21.65
N ASP A 485 27.69 -28.63 21.61
CA ASP A 485 27.12 -27.58 20.77
C ASP A 485 27.20 -27.95 19.28
N LYS A 486 28.32 -28.52 18.84
CA LYS A 486 28.49 -29.00 17.45
C LYS A 486 27.56 -30.16 17.10
N LEU A 487 27.36 -31.10 18.03
CA LEU A 487 26.45 -32.22 17.82
C LEU A 487 24.99 -31.75 17.82
N MET A 488 24.64 -30.80 18.69
CA MET A 488 23.32 -30.15 18.68
C MET A 488 23.05 -29.41 17.37
N GLU A 489 24.05 -28.71 16.82
CA GLU A 489 23.98 -28.08 15.50
C GLU A 489 23.80 -29.13 14.38
N ALA A 490 24.56 -30.23 14.43
CA ALA A 490 24.45 -31.34 13.49
C ALA A 490 23.05 -31.99 13.50
N ILE A 491 22.48 -32.19 14.70
CA ILE A 491 21.11 -32.70 14.89
C ILE A 491 20.10 -31.71 14.34
N ALA A 492 20.24 -30.42 14.63
CA ALA A 492 19.35 -29.39 14.13
C ALA A 492 19.34 -29.39 12.59
N LEU A 493 20.51 -29.54 11.96
CA LEU A 493 20.66 -29.61 10.51
C LEU A 493 20.11 -30.92 9.93
N LYS A 494 20.28 -32.05 10.63
CA LYS A 494 19.66 -33.34 10.26
C LYS A 494 18.13 -33.22 10.26
N LEU A 495 17.55 -32.76 11.36
CA LEU A 495 16.10 -32.57 11.48
C LEU A 495 15.57 -31.60 10.42
N TYR A 496 16.32 -30.52 10.15
CA TYR A 496 16.01 -29.63 9.04
C TYR A 496 16.03 -30.34 7.69
N GLN A 497 17.06 -31.14 7.37
CA GLN A 497 17.14 -31.86 6.09
C GLN A 497 16.01 -32.89 5.92
N GLU A 498 15.63 -33.57 7.00
CA GLU A 498 14.52 -34.52 7.02
C GLU A 498 13.16 -33.84 6.80
N ASN A 499 13.01 -32.60 7.28
CA ASN A 499 11.77 -31.83 7.20
C ASN A 499 11.73 -30.80 6.06
N ALA A 500 12.83 -30.54 5.37
CA ALA A 500 12.93 -29.54 4.30
C ALA A 500 12.31 -30.03 2.96
N GLY A 501 11.95 -29.06 2.11
CA GLY A 501 11.46 -29.34 0.76
C GLY A 501 12.58 -29.54 -0.26
N GLN A 502 12.25 -29.40 -1.55
CA GLN A 502 13.21 -29.52 -2.66
C GLN A 502 14.35 -28.49 -2.63
N VAL A 503 14.14 -27.35 -1.98
CA VAL A 503 15.16 -26.31 -1.80
C VAL A 503 15.64 -26.35 -0.36
N GLN A 504 16.97 -26.41 -0.19
CA GLN A 504 17.66 -26.45 1.10
C GLN A 504 18.78 -25.41 1.12
N LEU A 505 18.50 -24.25 1.71
CA LEU A 505 19.41 -23.11 1.80
C LEU A 505 20.17 -23.05 3.15
N GLY A 506 19.91 -23.99 4.06
CA GLY A 506 20.59 -24.11 5.35
C GLY A 506 19.79 -23.62 6.55
N GLY A 507 18.47 -23.43 6.39
CA GLY A 507 17.57 -23.10 7.50
C GLY A 507 16.16 -22.76 7.02
N GLN A 508 15.17 -22.93 7.90
CA GLN A 508 13.76 -22.69 7.56
C GLN A 508 13.50 -21.21 7.26
N PHE A 509 14.19 -20.29 7.95
CA PHE A 509 14.16 -18.86 7.65
C PHE A 509 14.60 -18.55 6.21
N LEU A 510 15.78 -19.02 5.80
CA LEU A 510 16.35 -18.70 4.49
C LEU A 510 15.51 -19.31 3.37
N ASP A 511 15.06 -20.55 3.51
CA ASP A 511 14.19 -21.22 2.54
C ASP A 511 12.90 -20.43 2.34
N ARG A 512 12.24 -20.06 3.43
CA ARG A 512 10.99 -19.30 3.38
C ARG A 512 11.22 -17.92 2.79
N TYR A 513 12.21 -17.18 3.27
CA TYR A 513 12.51 -15.83 2.79
C TYR A 513 12.80 -15.84 1.30
N VAL A 514 13.74 -16.68 0.83
CA VAL A 514 14.09 -16.74 -0.60
C VAL A 514 12.93 -17.23 -1.45
N PHE A 515 12.16 -18.21 -0.98
CA PHE A 515 10.95 -18.66 -1.66
C PHE A 515 9.94 -17.53 -1.85
N VAL A 516 9.57 -16.83 -0.76
CA VAL A 516 8.62 -15.72 -0.79
C VAL A 516 9.13 -14.60 -1.68
N ARG A 517 10.41 -14.21 -1.55
CA ARG A 517 11.02 -13.17 -2.40
C ARG A 517 11.03 -13.53 -3.88
N SER A 518 11.31 -14.79 -4.20
CA SER A 518 11.32 -15.27 -5.60
C SER A 518 9.91 -15.26 -6.19
N TYR A 519 8.91 -15.65 -5.39
CA TYR A 519 7.52 -15.61 -5.79
C TYR A 519 7.02 -14.16 -5.97
N ASP A 520 7.40 -13.26 -5.07
CA ASP A 520 7.05 -11.84 -5.09
C ASP A 520 7.48 -11.12 -6.37
N VAL A 521 8.63 -11.46 -6.95
CA VAL A 521 9.11 -10.87 -8.21
C VAL A 521 8.06 -11.00 -9.33
N LEU A 522 7.29 -12.09 -9.32
CA LEU A 522 6.22 -12.33 -10.28
C LEU A 522 4.85 -11.89 -9.74
N ASP A 523 4.59 -12.09 -8.45
CA ASP A 523 3.28 -11.82 -7.85
C ASP A 523 3.02 -10.33 -7.69
N VAL A 524 4.00 -9.53 -7.23
CA VAL A 524 3.81 -8.10 -6.94
C VAL A 524 3.35 -7.30 -8.17
N PRO A 525 3.98 -7.40 -9.36
CA PRO A 525 3.51 -6.68 -10.54
C PRO A 525 2.09 -7.08 -10.94
N LYS A 526 1.76 -8.37 -10.87
CA LYS A 526 0.42 -8.90 -11.18
C LYS A 526 -0.62 -8.41 -10.17
N SER A 527 -0.36 -8.55 -8.87
CA SER A 527 -1.24 -8.09 -7.80
C SER A 527 -1.42 -6.58 -7.83
N LEU A 528 -0.41 -5.81 -8.23
CA LEU A 528 -0.54 -4.37 -8.46
C LEU A 528 -1.48 -4.07 -9.64
N MET A 529 -1.38 -4.79 -10.75
CA MET A 529 -2.31 -4.64 -11.89
C MET A 529 -3.75 -4.97 -11.50
N VAL A 530 -3.97 -6.11 -10.85
CA VAL A 530 -5.28 -6.52 -10.32
C VAL A 530 -5.81 -5.49 -9.30
N GLY A 531 -4.92 -5.01 -8.44
CA GLY A 531 -5.13 -3.92 -7.49
C GLY A 531 -5.71 -2.67 -8.13
N LEU A 532 -5.05 -2.19 -9.18
CA LEU A 532 -5.46 -1.00 -9.94
C LEU A 532 -6.77 -1.22 -10.71
N LEU A 533 -7.02 -2.43 -11.23
CA LEU A 533 -8.27 -2.78 -11.88
C LEU A 533 -9.46 -2.76 -10.91
N ILE A 534 -9.27 -3.33 -9.71
CA ILE A 534 -10.27 -3.30 -8.63
C ILE A 534 -10.49 -1.87 -8.15
N TYR A 535 -9.43 -1.11 -7.89
CA TYR A 535 -9.53 0.31 -7.51
C TYR A 535 -10.36 1.09 -8.53
N LYS A 536 -10.04 0.96 -9.82
CA LYS A 536 -10.79 1.61 -10.90
C LYS A 536 -12.25 1.17 -10.94
N THR A 537 -12.52 -0.11 -10.68
CA THR A 537 -13.89 -0.66 -10.68
C THR A 537 -14.71 -0.09 -9.53
N ILE A 538 -14.15 -0.07 -8.31
CA ILE A 538 -14.78 0.51 -7.12
C ILE A 538 -14.96 2.02 -7.28
N CYS A 539 -13.95 2.72 -7.82
CA CYS A 539 -13.99 4.16 -8.03
C CYS A 539 -15.09 4.56 -9.04
N MET A 540 -15.30 3.78 -10.09
CA MET A 540 -16.41 3.97 -11.03
C MET A 540 -17.76 3.43 -10.53
N GLY A 541 -17.79 2.83 -9.33
CA GLY A 541 -18.97 2.18 -8.76
C GLY A 541 -20.19 3.09 -8.58
N PRO A 542 -20.05 4.35 -8.13
CA PRO A 542 -21.20 5.24 -7.99
C PRO A 542 -21.96 5.48 -9.30
N ALA A 543 -21.32 5.35 -10.48
CA ALA A 543 -21.98 5.51 -11.78
C ALA A 543 -22.80 4.29 -12.25
N ASN A 544 -22.55 3.08 -11.71
CA ASN A 544 -23.15 1.82 -12.20
C ASN A 544 -23.79 0.95 -11.09
N SER A 545 -23.86 1.48 -9.86
CA SER A 545 -24.14 0.82 -8.57
C SER A 545 -22.89 0.28 -7.86
N VAL A 546 -22.67 0.77 -6.62
CA VAL A 546 -21.59 0.33 -5.72
C VAL A 546 -21.62 -1.19 -5.51
N ARG A 547 -22.82 -1.78 -5.40
CA ARG A 547 -22.98 -3.23 -5.23
C ARG A 547 -22.42 -4.00 -6.44
N ASN A 548 -22.72 -3.55 -7.65
CA ASN A 548 -22.22 -4.21 -8.87
C ASN A 548 -20.70 -4.07 -8.99
N ALA A 549 -20.15 -2.91 -8.60
CA ALA A 549 -18.71 -2.71 -8.57
C ALA A 549 -18.02 -3.61 -7.53
N MET A 550 -18.61 -3.77 -6.34
CA MET A 550 -18.10 -4.71 -5.34
C MET A 550 -18.16 -6.16 -5.83
N ILE A 551 -19.27 -6.60 -6.43
CA ILE A 551 -19.41 -7.95 -6.99
C ILE A 551 -18.35 -8.19 -8.08
N LEU A 552 -18.20 -7.28 -9.03
CA LEU A 552 -17.22 -7.41 -10.10
C LEU A 552 -15.79 -7.43 -9.54
N SER A 553 -15.50 -6.59 -8.55
CA SER A 553 -14.21 -6.57 -7.86
C SER A 553 -13.95 -7.89 -7.13
N SER A 554 -14.95 -8.45 -6.45
CA SER A 554 -14.88 -9.76 -5.80
C SER A 554 -14.61 -10.87 -6.80
N VAL A 555 -15.24 -10.85 -7.98
CA VAL A 555 -14.97 -11.84 -9.03
C VAL A 555 -13.53 -11.73 -9.53
N ILE A 556 -13.06 -10.52 -9.85
CA ILE A 556 -11.68 -10.27 -10.29
C ILE A 556 -10.70 -10.76 -9.22
N TYR A 557 -10.93 -10.40 -7.96
CA TYR A 557 -10.09 -10.79 -6.83
C TYR A 557 -10.09 -12.30 -6.61
N THR A 558 -11.25 -12.94 -6.60
CA THR A 558 -11.35 -14.39 -6.39
C THR A 558 -10.67 -15.16 -7.52
N LEU A 559 -10.82 -14.74 -8.79
CA LEU A 559 -10.11 -15.38 -9.91
C LEU A 559 -8.59 -15.27 -9.75
N ASP A 560 -8.10 -14.08 -9.39
CA ASP A 560 -6.68 -13.87 -9.09
C ASP A 560 -6.20 -14.76 -7.94
N GLN A 561 -6.94 -14.79 -6.83
CA GLN A 561 -6.54 -15.56 -5.64
C GLN A 561 -6.63 -17.07 -5.85
N VAL A 562 -7.66 -17.57 -6.54
CA VAL A 562 -7.79 -19.02 -6.80
C VAL A 562 -6.60 -19.51 -7.61
N ILE A 563 -6.22 -18.80 -8.67
CA ILE A 563 -5.08 -19.18 -9.51
C ILE A 563 -3.78 -19.03 -8.71
N SER A 564 -3.59 -17.88 -8.07
CA SER A 564 -2.31 -17.53 -7.45
C SER A 564 -2.05 -18.29 -6.16
N LYS A 565 -3.03 -18.37 -5.25
CA LYS A 565 -2.85 -19.04 -3.95
C LYS A 565 -2.82 -20.55 -4.06
N PHE A 566 -3.64 -21.14 -4.93
CA PHE A 566 -3.60 -22.58 -5.12
C PHE A 566 -2.24 -23.02 -5.67
N VAL A 567 -1.72 -22.29 -6.66
CA VAL A 567 -0.37 -22.51 -7.20
C VAL A 567 0.68 -22.22 -6.13
N TYR A 568 0.58 -21.10 -5.41
CA TYR A 568 1.51 -20.73 -4.33
C TYR A 568 1.63 -21.81 -3.26
N TYR A 569 0.53 -22.22 -2.62
CA TYR A 569 0.59 -23.23 -1.55
C TYR A 569 1.03 -24.60 -2.06
N LYS A 570 0.66 -24.97 -3.30
CA LYS A 570 1.13 -26.22 -3.90
C LYS A 570 2.64 -26.21 -4.17
N ILE A 571 3.16 -25.09 -4.69
CA ILE A 571 4.60 -24.92 -4.91
C ILE A 571 5.31 -24.84 -3.55
N ARG A 572 4.79 -24.08 -2.58
CA ARG A 572 5.37 -23.93 -1.24
C ARG A 572 5.50 -25.26 -0.51
N ARG A 573 4.44 -26.06 -0.48
CA ARG A 573 4.46 -27.41 0.10
C ARG A 573 5.49 -28.32 -0.59
N LYS A 574 5.70 -28.15 -1.90
CA LYS A 574 6.70 -28.95 -2.65
C LYS A 574 8.13 -28.44 -2.45
N VAL A 575 8.33 -27.12 -2.47
CA VAL A 575 9.65 -26.50 -2.54
C VAL A 575 10.29 -26.33 -1.16
N ILE A 576 9.50 -25.97 -0.14
CA ILE A 576 9.99 -25.71 1.22
C ILE A 576 9.25 -26.52 2.30
N ASN A 577 8.33 -27.43 1.92
CA ASN A 577 7.54 -28.26 2.84
C ASN A 577 6.71 -27.48 3.89
N GLN A 578 6.14 -26.33 3.49
CA GLN A 578 5.31 -25.47 4.36
C GLN A 578 3.91 -25.23 3.82
#